data_AF-A0A9P7KSX7-F1
#
_entry.id   AF-A0A9P7KSX7-F1
#
_cell.length_a   1.000
_cell.length_b   1.000
_cell.length_c   1.000
_cell.angle_alpha   90.00
_cell.angle_beta   90.00
_cell.angle_gamma   90.00
#
_symmetry.space_group_name_H-M   'P 1'
#
loop_
_entity.id
_entity.type
_entity.pdbx_description
1 polymer ?
#
loop_
_entity_poly.entity_id
_entity_poly.type
_entity_poly.pdbx_seq_one_letter_code
_entity_poly.pdbx_strand_id
1 'polypeptide(L)'
;MSSYSSSLPSSYSGSPTSSSSSLSSRRHCFSSPKCDTTKVGDEVGMIKTWFSVLDDTERTSALASIAELPSLREIEPLIQALKDRKRELWRQKEELIIQPPVKPKWIMPAFPHDSQDSRWASKWLRALRLHKYDSCLSGLSPAQVASLNDEDLQRLGIDTVGARSKMLRAIHNG
;
A
#
# COMPACT_ATOMS: atom_id res chain seq x y z
N MET A 1 -38.14 -35.35 42.62
CA MET A 1 -39.61 -35.33 42.42
C MET A 1 -39.87 -34.54 41.15
N SER A 2 -40.48 -35.22 40.18
CA SER A 2 -40.72 -34.77 38.82
C SER A 2 -41.89 -33.80 38.70
N SER A 3 -42.02 -33.27 37.47
CA SER A 3 -43.22 -32.75 36.79
C SER A 3 -43.28 -31.21 36.81
N TYR A 4 -43.70 -30.49 35.76
CA TYR A 4 -44.78 -30.77 34.80
C TYR A 4 -44.51 -30.05 33.47
N SER A 5 -45.07 -30.64 32.42
CA SER A 5 -44.96 -30.26 31.02
C SER A 5 -45.99 -29.22 30.55
N SER A 6 -45.67 -28.59 29.41
CA SER A 6 -46.56 -28.20 28.30
C SER A 6 -47.47 -26.97 28.43
N SER A 7 -47.34 -26.02 27.49
CA SER A 7 -48.26 -25.89 26.35
C SER A 7 -47.84 -24.80 25.35
N LEU A 8 -47.99 -25.11 24.06
CA LEU A 8 -47.81 -24.25 22.87
C LEU A 8 -48.98 -23.26 22.72
N PRO A 9 -48.88 -22.27 21.81
CA PRO A 9 -49.67 -22.37 20.58
C PRO A 9 -48.90 -21.95 19.30
N SER A 10 -49.05 -22.73 18.23
CA SER A 10 -49.87 -22.43 17.04
C SER A 10 -49.08 -21.65 15.96
N SER A 11 -48.54 -22.38 14.98
CA SER A 11 -49.11 -22.54 13.64
C SER A 11 -48.99 -21.28 12.78
N TYR A 12 -47.93 -21.21 11.97
CA TYR A 12 -48.01 -20.52 10.69
C TYR A 12 -47.62 -21.49 9.57
N SER A 13 -48.54 -21.59 8.63
CA SER A 13 -48.52 -22.36 7.41
C SER A 13 -47.48 -21.83 6.42
N GLY A 14 -46.84 -22.72 5.67
CA GLY A 14 -46.02 -22.34 4.52
C GLY A 14 -45.17 -23.49 4.01
N SER A 15 -45.73 -24.32 3.13
CA SER A 15 -45.03 -25.39 2.42
C SER A 15 -43.96 -24.84 1.43
N PRO A 16 -43.00 -25.69 1.00
CA PRO A 16 -41.78 -25.27 0.30
C PRO A 16 -41.85 -25.52 -1.22
N THR A 17 -41.22 -24.67 -2.03
CA THR A 17 -40.72 -25.03 -3.38
C THR A 17 -39.60 -24.10 -3.87
N SER A 18 -38.45 -24.69 -4.19
CA SER A 18 -37.60 -24.40 -5.35
C SER A 18 -36.76 -23.12 -5.44
N SER A 19 -35.46 -23.31 -5.20
CA SER A 19 -34.34 -23.04 -6.11
C SER A 19 -34.30 -21.73 -6.91
N SER A 20 -33.31 -20.87 -6.64
CA SER A 20 -32.15 -20.63 -7.53
C SER A 20 -31.25 -19.50 -7.01
N SER A 21 -29.97 -19.81 -6.86
CA SER A 21 -28.92 -18.89 -6.40
C SER A 21 -28.47 -17.99 -7.55
N SER A 22 -28.90 -16.73 -7.55
CA SER A 22 -28.36 -15.72 -8.47
C SER A 22 -27.07 -15.10 -7.92
N LEU A 23 -25.96 -15.44 -8.57
CA LEU A 23 -24.64 -14.85 -8.39
C LEU A 23 -24.69 -13.34 -8.67
N SER A 24 -24.56 -12.52 -7.64
CA SER A 24 -24.31 -11.08 -7.80
C SER A 24 -22.89 -10.87 -8.31
N SER A 25 -22.75 -10.62 -9.61
CA SER A 25 -21.53 -10.13 -10.22
C SER A 25 -21.18 -8.75 -9.65
N ARG A 26 -20.26 -8.73 -8.69
CA ARG A 26 -19.64 -7.55 -8.12
C ARG A 26 -18.80 -6.87 -9.21
N ARG A 27 -19.41 -5.95 -9.97
CA ARG A 27 -18.66 -5.08 -10.89
C ARG A 27 -17.77 -4.18 -10.05
N HIS A 28 -16.47 -4.41 -10.12
CA HIS A 28 -15.49 -3.45 -9.68
C HIS A 28 -15.57 -2.25 -10.61
N CYS A 29 -16.09 -1.13 -10.11
CA CYS A 29 -15.97 0.16 -10.76
C CYS A 29 -14.48 0.50 -10.84
N PHE A 30 -13.89 0.31 -12.02
CA PHE A 30 -12.63 0.92 -12.38
C PHE A 30 -12.86 2.43 -12.41
N SER A 31 -12.39 3.13 -11.38
CA SER A 31 -12.17 4.58 -11.47
C SER A 31 -11.21 4.82 -12.62
N SER A 32 -11.76 5.34 -13.71
CA SER A 32 -10.99 5.77 -14.88
C SER A 32 -10.02 6.87 -14.46
N PRO A 33 -8.75 6.85 -14.91
CA PRO A 33 -7.93 8.05 -14.89
C PRO A 33 -8.60 9.06 -15.81
N LYS A 34 -8.84 10.28 -15.33
CA LYS A 34 -9.18 11.41 -16.21
C LYS A 34 -7.96 11.63 -17.11
N CYS A 35 -7.99 11.06 -18.31
CA CYS A 35 -7.04 11.40 -19.35
C CYS A 35 -7.35 12.83 -19.79
N ASP A 36 -6.45 13.75 -19.44
CA ASP A 36 -6.48 15.13 -19.92
C ASP A 36 -6.52 15.12 -21.45
N THR A 37 -7.69 15.45 -22.00
CA THR A 37 -7.98 15.41 -23.45
C THR A 37 -7.12 16.41 -24.23
N THR A 38 -6.52 17.38 -23.55
CA THR A 38 -5.62 18.40 -24.11
C THR A 38 -4.35 17.78 -24.71
N LYS A 39 -3.75 16.79 -24.03
CA LYS A 39 -2.47 16.20 -24.47
C LYS A 39 -2.59 15.39 -25.77
N VAL A 40 -3.67 14.62 -25.92
CA VAL A 40 -3.92 13.84 -27.15
C VAL A 40 -4.21 14.77 -28.32
N GLY A 41 -4.89 15.90 -28.07
CA GLY A 41 -5.12 16.93 -29.07
C GLY A 41 -3.82 17.56 -29.59
N ASP A 42 -2.88 17.83 -28.69
CA ASP A 42 -1.56 18.39 -29.03
C ASP A 42 -0.73 17.39 -29.85
N GLU A 43 -0.73 16.11 -29.47
CA GLU A 43 -0.05 15.03 -30.20
C GLU A 43 -0.63 14.85 -31.62
N VAL A 44 -1.95 14.87 -31.75
CA VAL A 44 -2.65 14.83 -33.06
C VAL A 44 -2.36 16.09 -33.88
N GLY A 45 -2.23 17.24 -33.22
CA GLY A 45 -1.83 18.50 -33.84
C GLY A 45 -0.44 18.44 -34.46
N MET A 46 0.55 17.90 -33.73
CA MET A 46 1.91 17.73 -34.27
C MET A 46 1.95 16.81 -35.48
N ILE A 47 1.18 15.70 -35.45
CA ILE A 47 1.09 14.77 -36.57
C ILE A 47 0.55 15.47 -37.81
N LYS A 48 -0.52 16.28 -37.68
CA LYS A 48 -1.05 17.06 -38.81
C LYS A 48 -0.01 18.01 -39.40
N THR A 49 0.78 18.67 -38.56
CA THR A 49 1.87 19.58 -38.99
C THR A 49 3.00 18.82 -39.71
N TRP A 50 3.33 17.60 -39.29
CA TRP A 50 4.34 16.80 -39.99
C TRP A 50 3.83 16.29 -41.34
N PHE A 51 2.55 15.89 -41.42
CA PHE A 51 1.94 15.41 -42.66
C PHE A 51 1.57 16.52 -43.66
N SER A 52 1.56 17.79 -43.26
CA SER A 52 1.36 18.91 -44.18
C SER A 52 2.59 19.22 -45.04
N VAL A 53 3.76 18.66 -44.69
CA VAL A 53 5.00 18.79 -45.47
C VAL A 53 5.04 17.81 -46.65
N LEU A 54 4.24 16.74 -46.60
CA LEU A 54 4.17 15.69 -47.63
C LEU A 54 3.08 16.00 -48.65
N ASP A 55 3.30 15.65 -49.92
CA ASP A 55 2.29 15.74 -50.99
C ASP A 55 1.18 14.69 -50.80
N ASP A 56 0.01 14.87 -51.44
CA ASP A 56 -1.16 13.99 -51.25
C ASP A 56 -0.84 12.51 -51.50
N THR A 57 -0.03 12.21 -52.52
CA THR A 57 0.45 10.86 -52.83
C THR A 57 1.34 10.30 -51.73
N GLU A 58 2.32 11.06 -51.26
CA GLU A 58 3.23 10.64 -50.18
C GLU A 58 2.48 10.45 -48.86
N ARG A 59 1.50 11.33 -48.59
CA ARG A 59 0.62 11.23 -47.43
C ARG A 59 -0.22 9.96 -47.46
N THR A 60 -0.77 9.59 -48.62
CA THR A 60 -1.53 8.34 -48.77
C THR A 60 -0.66 7.10 -48.62
N SER A 61 0.56 7.10 -49.17
CA SER A 61 1.52 5.99 -48.98
C SER A 61 1.96 5.85 -47.52
N ALA A 62 2.26 6.95 -46.85
CA ALA A 62 2.62 6.94 -45.43
C ALA A 62 1.47 6.46 -44.53
N LEU A 63 0.23 6.87 -44.82
CA LEU A 63 -0.96 6.37 -44.12
C LEU A 63 -1.21 4.89 -44.39
N ALA A 64 -1.03 4.44 -45.63
CA ALA A 64 -1.13 3.03 -46.00
C ALA A 64 -0.08 2.19 -45.26
N SER A 65 1.16 2.66 -45.18
CA SER A 65 2.21 1.99 -44.39
C SER A 65 1.89 1.94 -42.90
N ILE A 66 1.27 2.98 -42.32
CA ILE A 66 0.81 2.97 -40.92
C ILE A 66 -0.35 1.98 -40.73
N ALA A 67 -1.25 1.87 -41.70
CA ALA A 67 -2.37 0.92 -41.68
C ALA A 67 -1.90 -0.53 -41.90
N GLU A 68 -0.82 -0.72 -42.68
CA GLU A 68 -0.14 -1.99 -42.91
C GLU A 68 0.84 -2.36 -41.80
N LEU A 69 1.11 -1.46 -40.85
CA LEU A 69 1.90 -1.83 -39.69
C LEU A 69 1.20 -3.01 -39.00
N PRO A 70 1.91 -4.14 -38.84
CA PRO A 70 1.35 -5.26 -38.12
C PRO A 70 0.89 -4.77 -36.75
N SER A 71 -0.40 -5.00 -36.47
CA SER A 71 -1.08 -4.43 -35.31
C SER A 71 -0.29 -4.65 -34.02
N LEU A 72 -0.50 -3.80 -33.01
CA LEU A 72 0.06 -3.86 -31.64
C LEU A 72 0.18 -5.29 -31.04
N ARG A 73 -0.61 -6.26 -31.53
CA ARG A 73 -0.51 -7.71 -31.27
C ARG A 73 0.84 -8.35 -31.62
N GLU A 74 1.54 -7.90 -32.66
CA GLU A 74 2.82 -8.51 -33.07
C GLU A 74 4.00 -8.08 -32.20
N ILE A 75 3.84 -6.98 -31.46
CA ILE A 75 4.82 -6.50 -30.48
C ILE A 75 4.60 -7.17 -29.11
N GLU A 76 3.40 -7.68 -28.84
CA GLU A 76 3.07 -8.40 -27.59
C GLU A 76 3.99 -9.60 -27.28
N PRO A 77 4.33 -10.50 -28.23
CA PRO A 77 5.27 -11.59 -27.95
C PRO A 77 6.67 -11.08 -27.59
N LEU A 78 7.11 -9.95 -28.19
CA LEU A 78 8.38 -9.32 -27.84
C LEU A 78 8.32 -8.69 -26.43
N ILE A 79 7.24 -7.98 -26.10
CA ILE A 79 7.01 -7.44 -24.75
C ILE A 79 7.00 -8.56 -23.71
N GLN A 80 6.35 -9.68 -24.03
CA GLN A 80 6.28 -10.85 -23.17
C GLN A 80 7.66 -11.48 -22.98
N ALA A 81 8.45 -11.66 -24.04
CA ALA A 81 9.82 -12.15 -23.97
C ALA A 81 10.71 -11.24 -23.11
N LEU A 82 10.57 -9.91 -23.22
CA LEU A 82 11.30 -8.96 -22.40
C LEU A 82 10.88 -8.99 -20.92
N LYS A 83 9.58 -9.10 -20.64
CA LYS A 83 9.08 -9.32 -19.26
C LYS A 83 9.65 -10.61 -18.67
N ASP A 84 9.73 -11.67 -19.47
CA ASP A 84 10.22 -12.99 -19.06
C ASP A 84 11.72 -12.95 -18.79
N ARG A 85 12.49 -12.28 -19.66
CA ARG A 85 13.93 -12.05 -19.45
C ARG A 85 14.18 -11.23 -18.19
N LYS A 86 13.37 -10.20 -17.93
CA LYS A 86 13.44 -9.42 -16.69
C LYS A 86 13.20 -10.35 -15.49
N ARG A 87 12.12 -11.14 -15.49
CA ARG A 87 11.81 -12.12 -14.41
C ARG A 87 12.96 -13.09 -14.19
N GLU A 88 13.58 -13.56 -15.26
CA GLU A 88 14.73 -14.47 -15.19
C GLU A 88 15.96 -13.80 -14.57
N LEU A 89 16.25 -12.56 -14.95
CA LEU A 89 17.34 -11.79 -14.32
C LEU A 89 17.09 -11.54 -12.83
N TRP A 90 15.84 -11.36 -12.41
CA TRP A 90 15.50 -11.29 -10.98
C TRP A 90 15.75 -12.63 -10.27
N ARG A 91 15.41 -13.76 -10.90
CA ARG A 91 15.72 -15.10 -10.37
C ARG A 91 17.21 -15.37 -10.29
N GLN A 92 17.96 -15.11 -11.35
CA GLN A 92 19.41 -15.27 -11.39
C GLN A 92 20.10 -14.38 -10.36
N LYS A 93 19.61 -13.15 -10.17
CA LYS A 93 20.06 -12.27 -9.09
C LYS A 93 19.77 -12.89 -7.72
N GLU A 94 18.61 -13.50 -7.51
CA GLU A 94 18.27 -14.19 -6.27
C GLU A 94 19.15 -15.43 -6.03
N GLU A 95 19.45 -16.19 -7.10
CA GLU A 95 20.26 -17.42 -7.06
C GLU A 95 21.76 -17.16 -6.87
N LEU A 96 22.30 -16.07 -7.43
CA LEU A 96 23.68 -15.65 -7.21
C LEU A 96 23.92 -15.12 -5.78
N ILE A 97 22.87 -14.78 -5.04
CA ILE A 97 22.98 -14.41 -3.64
C ILE A 97 23.04 -15.70 -2.81
N ILE A 98 24.25 -16.07 -2.40
CA ILE A 98 24.57 -17.26 -1.57
C ILE A 98 23.84 -17.26 -0.20
N GLN A 99 23.15 -16.18 0.18
CA GLN A 99 22.24 -16.13 1.33
C GLN A 99 20.98 -15.34 0.99
N PRO A 100 19.77 -15.81 1.33
CA PRO A 100 18.55 -15.02 1.10
C PRO A 100 18.70 -13.63 1.74
N PRO A 101 18.19 -12.55 1.10
CA PRO A 101 18.30 -11.20 1.64
C PRO A 101 17.72 -11.17 3.06
N VAL A 102 18.58 -11.20 4.06
CA VAL A 102 18.18 -11.15 5.45
C VAL A 102 17.61 -9.75 5.67
N LYS A 103 16.28 -9.65 5.73
CA LYS A 103 15.61 -8.43 6.16
C LYS A 103 16.29 -8.00 7.46
N PRO A 104 16.84 -6.77 7.55
CA PRO A 104 17.57 -6.36 8.74
C PRO A 104 16.65 -6.55 9.92
N LYS A 105 17.08 -7.37 10.88
CA LYS A 105 16.34 -7.58 12.11
C LYS A 105 16.21 -6.21 12.76
N TRP A 106 14.97 -5.77 12.96
CA TRP A 106 14.72 -4.45 13.52
C TRP A 106 15.25 -4.41 14.95
N ILE A 107 16.30 -3.60 15.18
CA ILE A 107 16.91 -3.43 16.49
C ILE A 107 16.18 -2.29 17.19
N MET A 108 15.81 -2.49 18.47
CA MET A 108 15.22 -1.41 19.27
C MET A 108 16.27 -0.30 19.43
N PRO A 109 15.95 0.96 19.07
CA PRO A 109 16.89 2.06 19.24
C PRO A 109 17.13 2.31 20.74
N ALA A 110 18.40 2.51 21.09
CA ALA A 110 18.80 2.86 22.44
C ALA A 110 18.22 4.22 22.85
N PHE A 111 17.93 4.38 24.14
CA PHE A 111 17.44 5.62 24.69
C PHE A 111 18.55 6.68 24.76
N PRO A 112 18.30 7.92 24.29
CA PRO A 112 19.31 8.97 24.27
C PRO A 112 19.44 9.67 25.64
N HIS A 113 20.20 9.06 26.57
CA HIS A 113 20.37 9.56 27.95
C HIS A 113 20.97 10.98 28.02
N ASP A 114 21.97 11.28 27.17
CA ASP A 114 22.74 12.54 27.24
C ASP A 114 22.41 13.53 26.10
N SER A 115 21.28 13.38 25.42
CA SER A 115 20.96 14.25 24.29
C SER A 115 20.57 15.66 24.76
N GLN A 116 21.33 16.65 24.29
CA GLN A 116 21.05 18.09 24.48
C GLN A 116 20.14 18.66 23.38
N ASP A 117 19.74 17.84 22.41
CA ASP A 117 18.97 18.29 21.25
C ASP A 117 17.52 18.59 21.65
N SER A 118 17.00 19.78 21.37
CA SER A 118 15.56 20.08 21.59
C SER A 118 14.61 19.12 20.85
N ARG A 119 15.06 18.51 19.75
CA ARG A 119 14.29 17.55 18.92
C ARG A 119 14.58 16.09 19.26
N TRP A 120 15.22 15.80 20.40
CA TRP A 120 15.59 14.45 20.81
C TRP A 120 14.39 13.49 20.81
N ALA A 121 13.26 13.95 21.37
CA ALA A 121 12.04 13.15 21.52
C ALA A 121 11.48 12.75 20.14
N SER A 122 11.36 13.70 19.21
CA SER A 122 10.86 13.43 17.86
C SER A 122 11.75 12.46 17.09
N LYS A 123 13.09 12.59 17.23
CA LYS A 123 14.06 11.70 16.56
C LYS A 123 13.94 10.27 17.09
N TRP A 124 13.91 10.11 18.41
CA TRP A 124 13.78 8.81 19.06
C TRP A 124 12.41 8.16 18.80
N LEU A 125 11.31 8.92 18.88
CA LEU A 125 9.97 8.43 18.59
C LEU A 125 9.78 8.03 17.13
N ARG A 126 10.40 8.74 16.17
CA ARG A 126 10.41 8.31 14.76
C ARG A 126 11.15 6.99 14.59
N ALA A 127 12.30 6.82 15.24
CA ALA A 127 13.00 5.55 15.28
C ALA A 127 12.11 4.46 15.90
N LEU A 128 11.32 4.74 16.94
CA LEU A 128 10.36 3.79 17.52
C LEU A 128 9.06 3.60 16.74
N ARG A 129 8.81 4.39 15.69
CA ARG A 129 7.51 4.51 15.00
C ARG A 129 6.36 4.93 15.93
N LEU A 130 6.66 5.73 16.95
CA LEU A 130 5.74 6.28 17.95
C LEU A 130 5.59 7.81 17.85
N HIS A 131 5.92 8.40 16.70
CA HIS A 131 5.91 9.85 16.45
C HIS A 131 4.56 10.55 16.66
N LYS A 132 3.46 9.80 16.84
CA LYS A 132 2.16 10.35 17.24
C LYS A 132 2.20 10.97 18.65
N TYR A 133 3.06 10.46 19.54
CA TYR A 133 3.16 10.90 20.95
C TYR A 133 4.22 11.98 21.16
N ASP A 134 4.68 12.63 20.09
CA ASP A 134 5.72 13.66 20.16
C ASP A 134 5.32 14.83 21.08
N SER A 135 4.06 15.24 21.00
CA SER A 135 3.48 16.28 21.85
C SER A 135 3.39 15.89 23.33
N CYS A 136 3.40 14.60 23.66
CA CYS A 136 3.34 14.14 25.06
C CYS A 136 4.69 14.29 25.77
N LEU A 137 5.80 14.32 25.02
CA LEU A 137 7.15 14.45 25.55
C LEU A 137 7.78 15.83 25.27
N SER A 138 7.05 16.73 24.60
CA SER A 138 7.54 18.08 24.34
C SER A 138 7.73 18.84 25.65
N GLY A 139 8.96 19.28 25.91
CA GLY A 139 9.32 20.04 27.12
C GLY A 139 9.91 19.21 28.26
N LEU A 140 9.97 17.89 28.13
CA LEU A 140 10.69 17.03 29.09
C LEU A 140 12.14 16.82 28.66
N SER A 141 13.04 16.74 29.64
CA SER A 141 14.42 16.31 29.41
C SER A 141 14.52 14.79 29.30
N PRO A 142 15.50 14.24 28.57
CA PRO A 142 15.69 12.78 28.48
C PRO A 142 15.85 12.13 29.86
N ALA A 143 16.55 12.79 30.79
CA ALA A 143 16.72 12.32 32.17
C ALA A 143 15.38 12.20 32.93
N GLN A 144 14.46 13.14 32.74
CA GLN A 144 13.11 13.06 33.32
C GLN A 144 12.32 11.89 32.72
N VAL A 145 12.42 11.69 31.40
CA VAL A 145 11.71 10.61 30.71
C VAL A 145 12.25 9.22 31.09
N ALA A 146 13.55 9.13 31.39
CA ALA A 146 14.18 7.88 31.85
C ALA A 146 13.66 7.40 33.21
N SER A 147 13.18 8.30 34.08
CA SER A 147 12.66 7.97 35.40
C SER A 147 11.14 7.71 35.44
N LEU A 148 10.44 7.78 34.30
CA LEU A 148 8.98 7.62 34.24
C LEU A 148 8.55 6.16 34.31
N ASN A 149 7.44 5.91 35.01
CA ASN A 149 6.78 4.60 35.04
C ASN A 149 5.62 4.51 34.04
N ASP A 150 5.03 3.31 33.90
CA ASP A 150 3.86 3.09 33.03
C ASP A 150 2.70 4.05 33.36
N GLU A 151 2.44 4.27 34.64
CA GLU A 151 1.40 5.19 35.13
C GLU A 151 1.68 6.65 34.75
N ASP A 152 2.94 7.08 34.80
CA ASP A 152 3.31 8.46 34.47
C ASP A 152 3.22 8.69 32.97
N LEU A 153 3.62 7.71 32.15
CA LEU A 153 3.43 7.75 30.70
C LEU A 153 1.95 7.78 30.32
N GLN A 154 1.09 7.08 31.07
CA GLN A 154 -0.35 7.16 30.87
C GLN A 154 -0.89 8.58 31.17
N ARG A 155 -0.43 9.22 32.25
CA ARG A 155 -0.82 10.61 32.59
C ARG A 155 -0.38 11.63 31.55
N LEU A 156 0.74 11.39 30.86
CA LEU A 156 1.22 12.23 29.77
C LEU A 156 0.39 12.10 28.47
N GLY A 157 -0.59 11.19 28.43
CA GLY A 157 -1.48 10.99 27.27
C GLY A 157 -1.08 9.83 26.34
N ILE A 158 -0.23 8.92 26.82
CA ILE A 158 0.12 7.68 26.09
C ILE A 158 -0.86 6.59 26.48
N ASP A 159 -2.05 6.64 25.89
CA ASP A 159 -3.18 5.78 26.28
C ASP A 159 -2.93 4.30 25.96
N THR A 160 -2.15 4.01 24.92
CA THR A 160 -1.97 2.62 24.47
C THR A 160 -0.88 1.91 25.27
N VAL A 161 -1.27 0.84 25.97
CA VAL A 161 -0.36 -0.03 26.76
C VAL A 161 0.83 -0.52 25.91
N GLY A 162 0.59 -0.84 24.63
CA GLY A 162 1.65 -1.25 23.71
C GLY A 162 2.71 -0.17 23.45
N ALA A 163 2.33 1.10 23.38
CA ALA A 163 3.29 2.20 23.23
C ALA A 163 4.10 2.40 24.51
N ARG A 164 3.43 2.41 25.68
CA ARG A 164 4.10 2.54 26.98
C ARG A 164 5.10 1.41 27.22
N SER A 165 4.66 0.16 27.05
CA SER A 165 5.53 -1.02 27.13
C SER A 165 6.72 -0.97 26.17
N LYS A 166 6.56 -0.37 24.99
CA LYS A 166 7.64 -0.23 24.00
C LYS A 166 8.63 0.85 24.41
N MET A 167 8.15 1.96 24.97
CA MET A 167 9.00 3.06 25.46
C MET A 167 9.78 2.62 26.69
N LEU A 168 9.14 1.99 27.67
CA LEU A 168 9.81 1.43 28.85
C LEU A 168 10.88 0.41 28.45
N ARG A 169 10.56 -0.50 27.51
CA ARG A 169 11.58 -1.43 26.98
C ARG A 169 12.75 -0.70 26.31
N ALA A 170 12.50 0.35 25.54
CA ALA A 170 13.56 1.10 24.87
C ALA A 170 14.40 1.94 25.86
N ILE A 171 13.82 2.39 26.97
CA ILE A 171 14.51 3.07 28.06
C ILE A 171 15.40 2.10 28.84
N HIS A 172 14.89 0.91 29.18
CA HIS A 172 15.63 -0.09 29.96
C HIS A 172 16.58 -0.98 29.14
N ASN A 173 16.37 -1.16 27.82
CA ASN A 173 17.31 -1.87 26.92
C ASN A 173 18.43 -0.92 26.44
N GLY A 174 19.19 -0.37 27.38
CA GLY A 174 20.44 0.35 27.14
C GLY A 174 21.64 -0.54 27.39
#